data_AF-A0A150GH15-F1
#
_entry.id   AF-A0A150GH15-F1
#
_cell.length_a   1.000
_cell.length_b   1.000
_cell.length_c   1.000
_cell.angle_alpha   90.00
_cell.angle_beta   90.00
_cell.angle_gamma   90.00
#
_symmetry.space_group_name_H-M   'P 1'
#
loop_
_entity.id
_entity.type
_entity.pdbx_description
1 polymer ?
#
loop_
_entity_poly.entity_id
_entity_poly.type
_entity_poly.pdbx_seq_one_letter_code
_entity_poly.pdbx_strand_id
1 'polypeptide(L)'
;MVMLASVVRSRAASTPGCVKKLQGQLALVDMHEAGQEFVLVGDGGKITPLAARGVKPPKKDKDGNDVELGAVVELSCPTDPVTGQCSYIDSNDTALIRGAATPTAVGKPISQKLLVMIIDYSGTCGQAANLTEADARALYLGAAGDGSGGHALKFEQCSYGSFTINATAFTAIRALLGTAAFFDFSHYTYVLPPGYESICRWSGLALLPGKQTWLQTSSYGVRRWATVMQETIHNYGLWHSWQNGVEYEDASTSMGRGNACPNAAEISRMGWASPAASGGSLNATSMPAGAAVTFSLPATYLTGSGNYLRVRPNWLASYGSALTAKNVYIALRVGRVGDAALSTSYAPRVNVHEAAIAAPASAAQPKATGTPVLPQA
;
A
#
# COMPACT_ATOMS: atom_id res chain seq x y z
N MET A 1 -40.33 17.93 -13.84
CA MET A 1 -39.73 16.64 -14.24
C MET A 1 -39.08 16.87 -15.60
N VAL A 2 -37.81 17.26 -15.62
CA VAL A 2 -37.07 17.55 -16.85
C VAL A 2 -36.33 16.28 -17.24
N MET A 3 -36.80 15.59 -18.27
CA MET A 3 -36.09 14.48 -18.88
C MET A 3 -34.86 15.03 -19.62
N LEU A 4 -33.67 14.75 -19.10
CA LEU A 4 -32.42 14.90 -19.84
C LEU A 4 -32.33 13.75 -20.84
N ALA A 5 -32.56 14.06 -22.13
CA ALA A 5 -32.35 13.13 -23.22
C ALA A 5 -30.84 12.80 -23.34
N SER A 6 -30.50 11.53 -23.15
CA SER A 6 -29.17 11.01 -23.44
C SER A 6 -28.92 11.08 -24.94
N VAL A 7 -28.13 12.07 -25.38
CA VAL A 7 -27.63 12.14 -26.76
C VAL A 7 -26.62 11.01 -26.96
N VAL A 8 -27.08 9.88 -27.50
CA VAL A 8 -26.20 8.86 -28.07
C VAL A 8 -25.63 9.46 -29.36
N ARG A 9 -24.41 9.99 -29.31
CA ARG A 9 -23.69 10.36 -30.53
C ARG A 9 -23.42 9.09 -31.33
N SER A 10 -24.10 8.94 -32.46
CA SER A 10 -23.77 7.93 -33.45
C SER A 10 -22.34 8.15 -33.95
N ARG A 11 -21.57 7.07 -34.08
CA ARG A 11 -20.22 7.09 -34.67
C ARG A 11 -20.34 7.62 -36.09
N ALA A 12 -19.87 8.85 -36.33
CA ALA A 12 -19.62 9.31 -37.69
C ALA A 12 -18.60 8.35 -38.31
N ALA A 13 -18.93 7.78 -39.48
CA ALA A 13 -18.00 6.97 -40.24
C ALA A 13 -16.76 7.81 -40.53
N SER A 14 -15.65 7.50 -39.85
CA SER A 14 -14.39 8.20 -40.06
C SER A 14 -13.96 7.99 -41.50
N THR A 15 -13.72 9.08 -42.23
CA THR A 15 -12.89 9.12 -43.44
C THR A 15 -11.64 8.26 -43.22
N PRO A 16 -11.10 7.52 -44.20
CA PRO A 16 -9.91 6.66 -44.02
C PRO A 16 -8.77 7.44 -43.38
N GLY A 17 -8.71 7.37 -42.05
CA GLY A 17 -7.89 8.20 -41.21
C GLY A 17 -6.63 7.44 -40.86
N CYS A 18 -5.52 8.16 -40.69
CA CYS A 18 -4.27 7.56 -40.26
C CYS A 18 -4.52 6.79 -38.94
N VAL A 19 -4.31 5.47 -38.98
CA VAL A 19 -4.31 4.64 -37.77
C VAL A 19 -2.90 4.67 -37.21
N LYS A 20 -2.76 5.12 -35.96
CA LYS A 20 -1.49 5.10 -35.26
C LYS A 20 -1.44 3.86 -34.38
N LYS A 21 -0.35 3.10 -34.53
CA LYS A 21 -0.01 2.01 -33.63
C LYS A 21 0.89 2.53 -32.52
N LEU A 22 0.53 2.22 -31.29
CA LEU A 22 1.28 2.57 -30.09
C LEU A 22 1.50 1.30 -29.28
N GLN A 23 2.65 1.20 -28.64
CA GLN A 23 2.95 0.10 -27.73
C GLN A 23 3.75 0.63 -26.54
N GLY A 24 3.45 0.14 -25.35
CA GLY A 24 4.20 0.48 -24.15
C GLY A 24 3.49 0.06 -22.87
N GLN A 25 4.11 0.36 -21.74
CA GLN A 25 3.50 0.18 -20.44
C GLN A 25 2.47 1.28 -20.18
N LEU A 26 1.22 0.89 -19.97
CA LEU A 26 0.15 1.81 -19.63
C LEU A 26 0.42 2.47 -18.27
N ALA A 27 0.47 3.79 -18.25
CA ALA A 27 0.65 4.56 -17.04
C ALA A 27 -0.37 5.71 -16.98
N LEU A 28 -0.48 6.30 -15.80
CA LEU A 28 -1.28 7.50 -15.57
C LEU A 28 -0.31 8.60 -15.12
N VAL A 29 -0.26 9.67 -15.89
CA VAL A 29 0.42 10.90 -15.50
C VAL A 29 -0.62 11.79 -14.88
N ASP A 30 -0.36 12.24 -13.66
CA ASP A 30 -1.18 13.23 -13.02
C ASP A 30 -0.53 14.61 -13.16
N MET A 31 -1.22 15.51 -13.83
CA MET A 31 -0.68 16.81 -14.23
C MET A 31 -1.02 17.91 -13.22
N HIS A 32 -1.21 17.56 -11.95
CA HIS A 32 -1.56 18.39 -10.78
C HIS A 32 -2.77 19.32 -10.94
N GLU A 33 -2.70 20.27 -11.87
CA GLU A 33 -3.72 21.25 -12.22
C GLU A 33 -4.60 20.83 -13.41
N ALA A 34 -4.05 20.01 -14.32
CA ALA A 34 -4.72 19.64 -15.56
C ALA A 34 -5.47 18.29 -15.51
N GLY A 35 -5.48 17.64 -14.34
CA GLY A 35 -6.08 16.32 -14.14
C GLY A 35 -5.16 15.18 -14.59
N GLN A 36 -5.77 14.01 -14.79
CA GLN A 36 -5.06 12.76 -15.10
C GLN A 36 -5.10 12.45 -16.60
N GLU A 37 -3.97 12.02 -17.12
CA GLU A 37 -3.80 11.62 -18.52
C GLU A 37 -3.18 10.23 -18.61
N PHE A 38 -3.72 9.39 -19.48
CA PHE A 38 -3.14 8.08 -19.75
C PHE A 38 -2.02 8.21 -20.77
N VAL A 39 -0.90 7.53 -20.48
CA VAL A 39 0.29 7.53 -21.33
C VAL A 39 0.78 6.10 -21.52
N LEU A 40 1.59 5.90 -22.55
CA LEU A 40 2.40 4.71 -22.72
C LEU A 40 3.86 5.05 -22.45
N VAL A 41 4.46 4.29 -21.53
CA VAL A 41 5.89 4.36 -21.26
C VAL A 41 6.56 3.29 -22.13
N GLY A 42 7.28 3.73 -23.16
CA GLY A 42 8.06 2.87 -24.02
C GLY A 42 9.44 2.54 -23.43
N ASP A 43 10.21 1.78 -24.18
CA ASP A 43 11.59 1.43 -23.82
C ASP A 43 12.45 2.69 -23.62
N GLY A 44 13.30 2.68 -22.58
CA GLY A 44 14.11 3.84 -22.19
C GLY A 44 13.32 4.94 -21.47
N GLY A 45 12.07 4.68 -21.06
CA GLY A 45 11.26 5.63 -20.29
C GLY A 45 10.59 6.73 -21.13
N LYS A 46 10.59 6.59 -22.46
CA LYS A 46 9.90 7.54 -23.34
C LYS A 46 8.40 7.54 -23.07
N ILE A 47 7.87 8.68 -22.66
CA ILE A 47 6.44 8.85 -22.39
C ILE A 47 5.73 9.28 -23.68
N THR A 48 4.74 8.51 -24.10
CA THR A 48 3.87 8.81 -25.25
C THR A 48 2.44 9.01 -24.76
N PRO A 49 1.90 10.23 -24.79
CA PRO A 49 0.50 10.47 -24.47
C PRO A 49 -0.42 9.67 -25.38
N LEU A 50 -1.47 9.07 -24.82
CA LEU A 50 -2.44 8.32 -25.63
C LEU A 50 -3.22 9.25 -26.57
N ALA A 51 -3.59 10.46 -26.15
CA ALA A 51 -4.57 11.25 -26.87
C ALA A 51 -4.64 12.72 -26.40
N ALA A 52 -5.57 13.49 -27.00
CA ALA A 52 -6.09 14.70 -26.39
C ALA A 52 -6.77 14.37 -25.04
N ARG A 53 -6.78 15.33 -24.11
CA ARG A 53 -7.30 15.14 -22.74
C ARG A 53 -8.66 14.43 -22.71
N GLY A 54 -8.75 13.36 -21.92
CA GLY A 54 -10.00 12.68 -21.60
C GLY A 54 -10.22 11.32 -22.29
N VAL A 55 -9.40 10.94 -23.28
CA VAL A 55 -9.44 9.57 -23.81
C VAL A 55 -8.86 8.61 -22.78
N LYS A 56 -9.60 7.53 -22.53
CA LYS A 56 -9.22 6.47 -21.61
C LYS A 56 -9.02 5.18 -22.40
N PRO A 57 -8.02 4.36 -22.07
CA PRO A 57 -7.97 3.00 -22.59
C PRO A 57 -9.23 2.25 -22.12
N PRO A 58 -9.72 1.30 -22.93
CA PRO A 58 -10.82 0.45 -22.52
C PRO A 58 -10.42 -0.38 -21.30
N LYS A 59 -11.40 -0.77 -20.48
CA LYS A 59 -11.15 -1.66 -19.33
C LYS A 59 -10.76 -3.08 -19.75
N LYS A 60 -11.15 -3.49 -20.95
CA LYS A 60 -10.88 -4.81 -21.51
C LYS A 60 -10.25 -4.67 -22.88
N ASP A 61 -9.34 -5.59 -23.20
CA ASP A 61 -8.79 -5.73 -24.54
C ASP A 61 -9.76 -6.47 -25.48
N LYS A 62 -9.32 -6.72 -26.71
CA LYS A 62 -10.12 -7.42 -27.75
C LYS A 62 -10.48 -8.86 -27.39
N ASP A 63 -9.72 -9.48 -26.47
CA ASP A 63 -9.88 -10.86 -26.04
C ASP A 63 -10.64 -10.95 -24.70
N GLY A 64 -11.06 -9.82 -24.13
CA GLY A 64 -11.83 -9.72 -22.89
C GLY A 64 -10.98 -9.68 -21.61
N ASN A 65 -9.65 -9.64 -21.74
CA ASN A 65 -8.71 -9.53 -20.62
C ASN A 65 -8.75 -8.12 -20.03
N ASP A 66 -8.60 -8.01 -18.71
CA ASP A 66 -8.59 -6.71 -18.05
C ASP A 66 -7.30 -5.94 -18.35
N VAL A 67 -7.45 -4.67 -18.72
CA VAL A 67 -6.36 -3.74 -19.00
C VAL A 67 -6.19 -2.81 -17.81
N GLU A 68 -5.09 -2.99 -17.09
CA GLU A 68 -4.79 -2.25 -15.86
C GLU A 68 -3.56 -1.35 -16.02
N LEU A 69 -3.41 -0.38 -15.13
CA LEU A 69 -2.18 0.43 -15.05
C LEU A 69 -0.97 -0.48 -14.76
N GLY A 70 0.13 -0.25 -15.46
CA GLY A 70 1.33 -1.07 -15.41
C GLY A 70 1.34 -2.22 -16.42
N ALA A 71 0.22 -2.52 -17.10
CA ALA A 71 0.18 -3.51 -18.17
C ALA A 71 0.90 -3.02 -19.43
N VAL A 72 1.52 -3.93 -20.17
CA VAL A 72 2.07 -3.62 -21.51
C VAL A 72 0.97 -3.89 -22.53
N VAL A 73 0.59 -2.85 -23.26
CA VAL A 73 -0.49 -2.90 -24.24
C VAL A 73 0.01 -2.49 -25.62
N GLU A 74 -0.62 -3.05 -26.65
CA GLU A 74 -0.58 -2.54 -28.00
C GLU A 74 -1.94 -1.89 -28.29
N LEU A 75 -1.92 -0.67 -28.81
CA LEU A 75 -3.10 0.11 -29.14
C LEU A 75 -3.04 0.52 -30.61
N SER A 76 -4.11 0.28 -31.34
CA SER A 76 -4.38 0.91 -32.63
C SER A 76 -5.43 2.00 -32.40
N CYS A 77 -5.23 3.20 -32.92
CA CYS A 77 -6.21 4.25 -32.73
C CYS A 77 -6.34 5.12 -33.99
N PRO A 78 -7.55 5.57 -34.36
CA PRO A 78 -7.71 6.61 -35.35
C PRO A 78 -7.16 7.92 -34.80
N THR A 79 -6.25 8.57 -35.53
CA THR A 79 -5.72 9.87 -35.11
C THR A 79 -6.57 11.02 -35.61
N ASP A 80 -6.71 12.04 -34.77
CA ASP A 80 -7.19 13.35 -35.19
C ASP A 80 -6.19 13.97 -36.20
N PRO A 81 -6.64 14.41 -37.38
CA PRO A 81 -5.76 14.85 -38.47
C PRO A 81 -5.05 16.18 -38.18
N VAL A 82 -5.51 16.97 -37.19
CA VAL A 82 -4.91 18.25 -36.81
C VAL A 82 -3.82 18.04 -35.77
N THR A 83 -4.07 17.18 -34.78
CA THR A 83 -3.18 16.99 -33.62
C THR A 83 -2.26 15.76 -33.75
N GLY A 84 -2.61 14.79 -34.59
CA GLY A 84 -1.91 13.50 -34.70
C GLY A 84 -2.05 12.60 -33.45
N GLN A 85 -2.98 12.94 -32.55
CA GLN A 85 -3.26 12.21 -31.31
C GLN A 85 -4.44 11.25 -31.50
N CYS A 86 -4.54 10.18 -30.69
CA CYS A 86 -5.69 9.27 -30.77
C CYS A 86 -7.00 10.03 -30.46
N SER A 87 -8.03 9.81 -31.27
CA SER A 87 -9.36 10.37 -31.05
C SER A 87 -10.19 9.55 -30.06
N TYR A 88 -10.07 8.22 -30.12
CA TYR A 88 -10.63 7.26 -29.18
C TYR A 88 -9.83 5.95 -29.23
N ILE A 89 -10.07 5.06 -28.26
CA ILE A 89 -9.47 3.72 -28.19
C ILE A 89 -10.61 2.73 -27.89
N ASP A 90 -10.85 1.76 -28.77
CA ASP A 90 -11.85 0.71 -28.58
C ASP A 90 -11.20 -0.56 -27.99
N SER A 91 -12.00 -1.41 -27.34
CA SER A 91 -11.54 -2.74 -26.90
C SER A 91 -11.01 -3.56 -28.07
N ASN A 92 -11.66 -3.51 -29.24
CA ASN A 92 -11.21 -4.25 -30.43
C ASN A 92 -9.84 -3.77 -30.95
N ASP A 93 -9.46 -2.54 -30.64
CA ASP A 93 -8.19 -1.95 -31.05
C ASP A 93 -7.11 -2.02 -29.96
N THR A 94 -7.40 -2.71 -28.85
CA THR A 94 -6.50 -2.89 -27.72
C THR A 94 -6.11 -4.34 -27.61
N ALA A 95 -4.81 -4.62 -27.49
CA ALA A 95 -4.29 -5.96 -27.20
C ALA A 95 -3.42 -5.91 -25.93
N LEU A 96 -3.75 -6.76 -24.94
CA LEU A 96 -2.90 -6.96 -23.78
C LEU A 96 -1.70 -7.83 -24.18
N ILE A 97 -0.51 -7.23 -24.24
CA ILE A 97 0.73 -7.95 -24.54
C ILE A 97 1.25 -8.64 -23.27
N ARG A 98 1.13 -7.96 -22.13
CA ARG A 98 1.55 -8.45 -20.82
C ARG A 98 0.71 -7.79 -19.73
N GLY A 99 0.18 -8.58 -18.80
CA GLY A 99 -0.47 -8.05 -17.60
C GLY A 99 0.44 -7.11 -16.81
N ALA A 100 -0.16 -6.29 -15.94
CA ALA A 100 0.63 -5.49 -15.01
C ALA A 100 1.53 -6.43 -14.20
N ALA A 101 2.82 -6.11 -14.12
CA ALA A 101 3.74 -6.91 -13.33
C ALA A 101 3.24 -6.89 -11.88
N THR A 102 2.96 -8.06 -11.31
CA THR A 102 2.76 -8.16 -9.87
C THR A 102 4.04 -7.64 -9.21
N PRO A 103 3.95 -6.62 -8.35
CA PRO A 103 5.12 -6.14 -7.64
C PRO A 103 5.83 -7.31 -6.98
N THR A 104 7.09 -7.54 -7.37
CA THR A 104 7.85 -8.64 -6.78
C THR A 104 8.32 -8.19 -5.41
N ALA A 105 8.15 -9.07 -4.42
CA ALA A 105 8.63 -8.85 -3.08
C ALA A 105 10.12 -8.50 -3.09
N VAL A 106 10.47 -7.43 -2.41
CA VAL A 106 11.87 -7.11 -2.14
C VAL A 106 12.23 -7.84 -0.84
N GLY A 107 13.30 -8.62 -0.88
CA GLY A 107 13.75 -9.39 0.29
C GLY A 107 12.96 -10.69 0.52
N LYS A 108 13.08 -11.24 1.73
CA LYS A 108 12.47 -12.53 2.09
C LYS A 108 11.00 -12.31 2.47
N PRO A 109 10.04 -12.94 1.76
CA PRO A 109 8.63 -12.84 2.13
C PRO A 109 8.38 -13.36 3.54
N ILE A 110 7.51 -12.66 4.25
CA ILE A 110 6.98 -13.04 5.57
C ILE A 110 5.55 -13.55 5.33
N SER A 111 5.26 -14.73 5.88
CA SER A 111 3.91 -15.29 5.88
C SER A 111 3.48 -15.54 7.32
N GLN A 112 2.50 -14.77 7.79
CA GLN A 112 2.05 -14.80 9.17
C GLN A 112 0.98 -15.88 9.37
N LYS A 113 1.28 -16.87 10.23
CA LYS A 113 0.26 -17.74 10.83
C LYS A 113 -0.42 -16.96 11.95
N LEU A 114 -1.63 -16.45 11.69
CA LEU A 114 -2.34 -15.56 12.60
C LEU A 114 -3.46 -16.28 13.35
N LEU A 115 -3.47 -16.14 14.68
CA LEU A 115 -4.60 -16.49 15.53
C LEU A 115 -5.36 -15.23 15.95
N VAL A 116 -6.65 -15.16 15.66
CA VAL A 116 -7.57 -14.13 16.14
C VAL A 116 -8.42 -14.69 17.29
N MET A 117 -8.20 -14.20 18.49
CA MET A 117 -8.96 -14.53 19.69
C MET A 117 -10.04 -13.49 19.93
N ILE A 118 -11.30 -13.89 19.79
CA ILE A 118 -12.46 -13.05 20.05
C ILE A 118 -12.82 -13.23 21.52
N ILE A 119 -12.62 -12.17 22.31
CA ILE A 119 -12.85 -12.22 23.75
C ILE A 119 -14.34 -12.06 24.03
N ASP A 120 -14.91 -13.04 24.74
CA ASP A 120 -16.31 -13.08 25.15
C ASP A 120 -16.40 -13.22 26.68
N TYR A 121 -16.87 -12.16 27.34
CA TYR A 121 -17.06 -12.12 28.79
C TYR A 121 -18.55 -12.16 29.19
N SER A 122 -19.41 -12.68 28.31
CA SER A 122 -20.84 -12.84 28.62
C SER A 122 -21.08 -13.62 29.92
N GLY A 123 -20.30 -14.69 30.15
CA GLY A 123 -20.43 -15.53 31.35
C GLY A 123 -19.86 -14.95 32.65
N THR A 124 -19.00 -13.92 32.58
CA THR A 124 -18.29 -13.38 33.77
C THR A 124 -18.73 -11.98 34.15
N CYS A 125 -18.94 -11.07 33.18
CA CYS A 125 -19.35 -9.70 33.44
C CYS A 125 -20.41 -9.16 32.47
N GLY A 126 -21.11 -10.05 31.75
CA GLY A 126 -22.18 -9.68 30.83
C GLY A 126 -21.71 -8.97 29.56
N GLN A 127 -20.40 -8.91 29.29
CA GLN A 127 -19.83 -8.24 28.13
C GLN A 127 -19.62 -9.25 26.99
N ALA A 128 -20.68 -9.49 26.22
CA ALA A 128 -20.66 -10.45 25.11
C ALA A 128 -19.88 -9.95 23.89
N ALA A 129 -19.20 -10.87 23.19
CA ALA A 129 -18.61 -10.58 21.88
C ALA A 129 -19.70 -10.40 20.82
N ASN A 130 -19.65 -9.32 20.05
CA ASN A 130 -20.55 -9.10 18.90
C ASN A 130 -19.92 -9.46 17.55
N LEU A 131 -18.63 -9.83 17.49
CA LEU A 131 -17.95 -10.32 16.29
C LEU A 131 -17.91 -11.85 16.29
N THR A 132 -18.41 -12.52 15.26
CA THR A 132 -18.30 -13.99 15.15
C THR A 132 -16.96 -14.43 14.55
N GLU A 133 -16.62 -15.72 14.66
CA GLU A 133 -15.42 -16.28 13.99
C GLU A 133 -15.51 -16.16 12.47
N ALA A 134 -16.72 -16.31 11.90
CA ALA A 134 -16.98 -16.10 10.48
C ALA A 134 -16.80 -14.63 10.08
N ASP A 135 -17.27 -13.68 10.89
CA ASP A 135 -17.05 -12.25 10.64
C ASP A 135 -15.57 -11.90 10.67
N ALA A 136 -14.82 -12.42 11.66
CA ALA A 136 -13.38 -12.22 11.75
C ALA A 136 -12.65 -12.80 10.53
N ARG A 137 -13.00 -14.02 10.10
CA ARG A 137 -12.46 -14.62 8.87
C ARG A 137 -12.77 -13.77 7.64
N ALA A 138 -14.01 -13.27 7.49
CA ALA A 138 -14.40 -12.43 6.37
C ALA A 138 -13.67 -11.07 6.37
N LEU A 139 -13.47 -10.44 7.54
CA LEU A 139 -12.70 -9.20 7.66
C LEU A 139 -11.24 -9.39 7.26
N TYR A 140 -10.60 -10.46 7.74
CA TYR A 140 -9.18 -10.69 7.49
C TYR A 140 -8.90 -11.25 6.10
N LEU A 141 -9.66 -12.23 5.63
CA LEU A 141 -9.35 -12.99 4.41
C LEU A 141 -10.27 -12.64 3.22
N GLY A 142 -11.32 -11.84 3.44
CA GLY A 142 -12.38 -11.59 2.47
C GLY A 142 -13.47 -12.67 2.47
N ALA A 143 -14.51 -12.44 1.67
CA ALA A 143 -15.70 -13.31 1.63
C ALA A 143 -15.38 -14.75 1.17
N ALA A 144 -14.39 -14.93 0.31
CA ALA A 144 -13.95 -16.26 -0.15
C ALA A 144 -13.13 -17.01 0.90
N GLY A 145 -12.58 -16.32 1.92
CA GLY A 145 -11.77 -16.94 2.96
C GLY A 145 -10.39 -17.43 2.52
N ASP A 146 -9.93 -17.07 1.32
CA ASP A 146 -8.68 -17.52 0.70
C ASP A 146 -7.54 -16.49 0.77
N GLY A 147 -7.80 -15.31 1.35
CA GLY A 147 -6.82 -14.23 1.48
C GLY A 147 -6.78 -13.27 0.29
N SER A 148 -7.55 -13.54 -0.78
CA SER A 148 -7.67 -12.65 -1.95
C SER A 148 -8.48 -11.36 -1.68
N GLY A 149 -8.99 -11.19 -0.46
CA GLY A 149 -9.71 -10.00 -0.02
C GLY A 149 -9.40 -9.60 1.41
N GLY A 150 -10.24 -8.71 1.97
CA GLY A 150 -10.14 -8.27 3.37
C GLY A 150 -8.82 -7.55 3.69
N HIS A 151 -8.39 -7.68 4.95
CA HIS A 151 -7.13 -7.11 5.43
C HIS A 151 -5.90 -7.77 4.80
N ALA A 152 -5.95 -9.08 4.53
CA ALA A 152 -4.86 -9.86 3.93
C ALA A 152 -4.44 -9.30 2.57
N LEU A 153 -5.42 -8.99 1.72
CA LEU A 153 -5.14 -8.33 0.44
C LEU A 153 -4.44 -6.98 0.63
N LYS A 154 -4.83 -6.19 1.64
CA LYS A 154 -4.19 -4.89 1.91
C LYS A 154 -2.75 -5.03 2.38
N PHE A 155 -2.48 -6.02 3.22
CA PHE A 155 -1.12 -6.39 3.62
C PHE A 155 -0.23 -6.74 2.42
N GLU A 156 -0.73 -7.58 1.52
CA GLU A 156 0.00 -7.99 0.33
C GLU A 156 0.26 -6.79 -0.61
N GLN A 157 -0.78 -5.99 -0.85
CA GLN A 157 -0.72 -4.79 -1.70
C GLN A 157 0.28 -3.75 -1.17
N CYS A 158 0.29 -3.49 0.13
CA CYS A 158 1.16 -2.49 0.74
C CYS A 158 2.60 -2.97 0.96
N SER A 159 2.86 -4.27 0.79
CA SER A 159 4.17 -4.89 0.97
C SER A 159 4.75 -5.48 -0.31
N TYR A 160 4.06 -5.36 -1.44
CA TYR A 160 4.49 -5.93 -2.72
C TYR A 160 4.64 -7.46 -2.64
N GLY A 161 3.75 -8.12 -1.91
CA GLY A 161 3.85 -9.56 -1.63
C GLY A 161 4.90 -9.95 -0.59
N SER A 162 5.66 -9.00 -0.04
CA SER A 162 6.68 -9.28 0.98
C SER A 162 6.06 -9.64 2.34
N PHE A 163 4.78 -9.34 2.55
CA PHE A 163 4.07 -9.62 3.79
C PHE A 163 2.66 -10.14 3.50
N THR A 164 2.39 -11.37 3.91
CA THR A 164 1.11 -12.07 3.66
C THR A 164 0.56 -12.67 4.94
N ILE A 165 -0.77 -12.79 5.01
CA ILE A 165 -1.43 -13.63 6.01
C ILE A 165 -1.62 -15.01 5.40
N ASN A 166 -1.15 -16.05 6.10
CA ASN A 166 -1.34 -17.42 5.65
C ASN A 166 -2.82 -17.82 5.83
N ALA A 167 -3.58 -17.82 4.74
CA ALA A 167 -5.03 -18.08 4.77
C ALA A 167 -5.39 -19.49 5.27
N THR A 168 -4.56 -20.50 4.98
CA THR A 168 -4.82 -21.89 5.42
C THR A 168 -4.50 -22.09 6.90
N ALA A 169 -3.53 -21.34 7.43
CA ALA A 169 -3.21 -21.33 8.85
C ALA A 169 -3.99 -20.29 9.66
N PHE A 170 -4.77 -19.40 9.02
CA PHE A 170 -5.56 -18.39 9.70
C PHE A 170 -6.68 -19.05 10.51
N THR A 171 -6.74 -18.70 11.79
CA THR A 171 -7.77 -19.21 12.70
C THR A 171 -8.38 -18.06 13.49
N ALA A 172 -9.71 -18.05 13.62
CA ALA A 172 -10.44 -17.18 14.53
C ALA A 172 -11.20 -18.06 15.52
N ILE A 173 -11.13 -17.73 16.81
CA ILE A 173 -11.73 -18.53 17.89
C ILE A 173 -12.42 -17.67 18.94
N ARG A 174 -13.44 -18.21 19.60
CA ARG A 174 -13.95 -17.75 20.90
C ARG A 174 -13.58 -18.67 22.06
N ALA A 175 -13.39 -19.96 21.78
CA ALA A 175 -13.06 -20.97 22.78
C ALA A 175 -11.56 -20.97 23.14
N LEU A 176 -11.22 -21.55 24.29
CA LEU A 176 -9.82 -21.79 24.66
C LEU A 176 -9.19 -22.86 23.75
N LEU A 177 -8.01 -22.58 23.20
CA LEU A 177 -7.19 -23.60 22.54
C LEU A 177 -6.39 -24.40 23.56
N GLY A 178 -6.15 -25.67 23.24
CA GLY A 178 -5.10 -26.43 23.91
C GLY A 178 -3.73 -25.81 23.65
N THR A 179 -2.82 -25.92 24.63
CA THR A 179 -1.48 -25.32 24.60
C THR A 179 -0.69 -25.64 23.33
N ALA A 180 -0.76 -26.89 22.86
CA ALA A 180 -0.05 -27.31 21.64
C ALA A 180 -0.51 -26.56 20.39
N ALA A 181 -1.82 -26.35 20.22
CA ALA A 181 -2.37 -25.62 19.07
C ALA A 181 -2.03 -24.13 19.14
N PHE A 182 -2.05 -23.54 20.34
CA PHE A 182 -1.72 -22.12 20.54
C PHE A 182 -0.29 -21.76 20.09
N PHE A 183 0.67 -22.66 20.28
CA PHE A 183 2.09 -22.40 19.95
C PHE A 183 2.45 -22.61 18.47
N ASP A 184 1.56 -23.15 17.62
CA ASP A 184 1.82 -23.23 16.16
C ASP A 184 1.65 -21.88 15.45
N PHE A 185 0.98 -20.92 16.10
CA PHE A 185 0.78 -19.58 15.55
C PHE A 185 2.00 -18.69 15.76
N SER A 186 2.26 -17.84 14.77
CA SER A 186 3.37 -16.91 14.82
C SER A 186 3.02 -15.61 15.54
N HIS A 187 1.74 -15.21 15.50
CA HIS A 187 1.21 -13.94 15.95
C HIS A 187 -0.24 -14.09 16.42
N TYR A 188 -0.65 -13.17 17.30
CA TYR A 188 -1.88 -13.25 18.07
C TYR A 188 -2.59 -11.90 18.06
N THR A 189 -3.87 -11.89 17.67
CA THR A 189 -4.73 -10.73 17.75
C THR A 189 -5.89 -11.00 18.70
N TYR A 190 -6.04 -10.16 19.72
CA TYR A 190 -7.16 -10.17 20.64
C TYR A 190 -8.19 -9.13 20.21
N VAL A 191 -9.43 -9.55 19.98
CA VAL A 191 -10.54 -8.66 19.65
C VAL A 191 -11.41 -8.49 20.89
N LEU A 192 -11.49 -7.26 21.40
CA LEU A 192 -12.22 -6.95 22.63
C LEU A 192 -13.73 -6.83 22.37
N PRO A 193 -14.60 -7.12 23.36
CA PRO A 193 -16.02 -6.84 23.27
C PRO A 193 -16.29 -5.36 22.96
N PRO A 194 -17.46 -5.02 22.38
CA PRO A 194 -17.86 -3.62 22.17
C PRO A 194 -17.95 -2.87 23.51
N GLY A 195 -17.82 -1.54 23.47
CA GLY A 195 -17.95 -0.66 24.64
C GLY A 195 -16.65 -0.41 25.42
N TYR A 196 -15.60 -1.21 25.17
CA TYR A 196 -14.29 -1.03 25.80
C TYR A 196 -13.55 0.24 25.36
N GLU A 197 -13.96 0.92 24.29
CA GLU A 197 -13.37 2.19 23.83
C GLU A 197 -13.45 3.31 24.89
N SER A 198 -14.46 3.26 25.76
CA SER A 198 -14.62 4.22 26.86
C SER A 198 -13.57 4.04 27.97
N ILE A 199 -13.05 2.83 28.11
CA ILE A 199 -12.05 2.43 29.12
C ILE A 199 -10.65 2.50 28.49
N CYS A 200 -10.49 1.82 27.36
CA CYS A 200 -9.28 1.75 26.55
C CYS A 200 -9.43 2.72 25.38
N ARG A 201 -8.93 3.96 25.54
CA ARG A 201 -9.07 5.05 24.56
C ARG A 201 -8.22 4.91 23.29
N TRP A 202 -7.86 3.69 22.93
CA TRP A 202 -7.13 3.33 21.72
C TRP A 202 -8.00 2.38 20.89
N SER A 203 -7.89 2.47 19.56
CA SER A 203 -8.62 1.58 18.65
C SER A 203 -7.84 0.29 18.34
N GLY A 204 -6.52 0.35 18.48
CA GLY A 204 -5.59 -0.76 18.44
C GLY A 204 -4.45 -0.55 19.43
N LEU A 205 -3.82 -1.64 19.84
CA LEU A 205 -2.61 -1.65 20.66
C LEU A 205 -1.76 -2.85 20.23
N ALA A 206 -0.44 -2.71 20.22
CA ALA A 206 0.47 -3.80 19.90
C ALA A 206 1.76 -3.77 20.71
N LEU A 207 2.39 -4.93 20.83
CA LEU A 207 3.76 -5.03 21.32
C LEU A 207 4.76 -4.56 20.25
N LEU A 208 5.80 -3.84 20.68
CA LEU A 208 6.76 -3.16 19.81
C LEU A 208 8.23 -3.42 20.25
N PRO A 209 8.98 -4.30 19.55
CA PRO A 209 8.48 -5.37 18.69
C PRO A 209 7.80 -6.47 19.53
N GLY A 210 7.10 -7.40 18.87
CA GLY A 210 6.42 -8.48 19.59
C GLY A 210 5.61 -9.37 18.67
N LYS A 211 4.55 -9.97 19.21
CA LYS A 211 3.67 -10.91 18.47
C LYS A 211 2.19 -10.72 18.79
N GLN A 212 1.85 -9.73 19.61
CA GLN A 212 0.52 -9.56 20.16
C GLN A 212 -0.04 -8.20 19.78
N THR A 213 -1.33 -8.22 19.47
CA THR A 213 -2.13 -7.07 19.08
C THR A 213 -3.49 -7.16 19.77
N TRP A 214 -4.03 -6.04 20.22
CA TRP A 214 -5.39 -5.89 20.73
C TRP A 214 -6.14 -4.91 19.85
N LEU A 215 -7.38 -5.23 19.50
CA LEU A 215 -8.22 -4.41 18.65
C LEU A 215 -9.59 -4.21 19.29
N GLN A 216 -10.10 -2.98 19.21
CA GLN A 216 -11.48 -2.68 19.56
C GLN A 216 -12.43 -3.25 18.50
N THR A 217 -13.59 -3.76 18.92
CA THR A 217 -14.65 -4.10 17.98
C THR A 217 -15.43 -2.86 17.54
N SER A 218 -14.82 -2.05 16.67
CA SER A 218 -15.40 -0.82 16.15
C SER A 218 -15.00 -0.53 14.70
N SER A 219 -15.56 0.55 14.14
CA SER A 219 -15.25 1.01 12.78
C SER A 219 -13.80 1.49 12.64
N TYR A 220 -13.18 2.02 13.70
CA TYR A 220 -11.78 2.46 13.70
C TYR A 220 -10.81 1.41 14.28
N GLY A 221 -11.32 0.34 14.89
CA GLY A 221 -10.54 -0.82 15.36
C GLY A 221 -10.44 -1.94 14.30
N VAL A 222 -10.90 -3.15 14.65
CA VAL A 222 -10.76 -4.37 13.82
C VAL A 222 -11.38 -4.27 12.42
N ARG A 223 -12.34 -3.37 12.21
CA ARG A 223 -13.00 -3.19 10.90
C ARG A 223 -12.20 -2.29 9.95
N ARG A 224 -11.19 -1.59 10.45
CA ARG A 224 -10.33 -0.71 9.66
C ARG A 224 -9.01 -1.40 9.36
N TRP A 225 -8.81 -1.79 8.09
CA TRP A 225 -7.59 -2.48 7.64
C TRP A 225 -6.31 -1.73 8.01
N ALA A 226 -6.33 -0.39 7.96
CA ALA A 226 -5.16 0.42 8.28
C ALA A 226 -4.79 0.36 9.77
N THR A 227 -5.77 0.31 10.67
CA THR A 227 -5.53 0.07 12.10
C THR A 227 -4.96 -1.33 12.32
N VAL A 228 -5.58 -2.35 11.71
CA VAL A 228 -5.06 -3.72 11.80
C VAL A 228 -3.63 -3.81 11.26
N MET A 229 -3.33 -3.11 10.17
CA MET A 229 -1.99 -3.02 9.60
C MET A 229 -1.00 -2.35 10.53
N GLN A 230 -1.35 -1.18 11.07
CA GLN A 230 -0.52 -0.44 12.03
C GLN A 230 -0.11 -1.32 13.20
N GLU A 231 -1.09 -1.94 13.86
CA GLU A 231 -0.83 -2.80 15.02
C GLU A 231 -0.03 -4.05 14.63
N THR A 232 -0.29 -4.61 13.46
CA THR A 232 0.47 -5.76 12.97
C THR A 232 1.93 -5.39 12.71
N ILE A 233 2.23 -4.22 12.14
CA ILE A 233 3.62 -3.85 11.80
C ILE A 233 4.40 -3.24 12.97
N HIS A 234 3.72 -2.83 14.04
CA HIS A 234 4.35 -2.63 15.36
C HIS A 234 5.05 -3.91 15.85
N ASN A 235 4.49 -5.10 15.63
CA ASN A 235 5.14 -6.37 16.01
C ASN A 235 6.50 -6.56 15.32
N TYR A 236 6.78 -5.84 14.24
CA TYR A 236 8.03 -5.86 13.50
C TYR A 236 8.93 -4.64 13.75
N GLY A 237 8.60 -3.81 14.76
CA GLY A 237 9.47 -2.73 15.21
C GLY A 237 9.26 -1.38 14.53
N LEU A 238 8.18 -1.19 13.78
CA LEU A 238 7.79 0.13 13.27
C LEU A 238 7.11 0.95 14.36
N TRP A 239 7.41 2.24 14.37
CA TRP A 239 6.82 3.22 15.29
C TRP A 239 5.77 4.03 14.55
N HIS A 240 4.97 4.81 15.28
CA HIS A 240 4.01 5.71 14.66
C HIS A 240 4.69 6.66 13.65
N SER A 241 3.88 7.33 12.84
CA SER A 241 4.34 8.42 12.00
C SER A 241 3.86 9.75 12.57
N TRP A 242 4.67 10.78 12.37
CA TRP A 242 4.46 12.13 12.88
C TRP A 242 4.28 13.11 11.73
N GLN A 243 3.42 14.11 11.93
CA GLN A 243 3.35 15.28 11.06
C GLN A 243 3.41 16.54 11.92
N ASN A 244 4.24 17.50 11.52
CA ASN A 244 4.43 18.76 12.25
C ASN A 244 4.74 18.58 13.75
N GLY A 245 5.49 17.52 14.09
CA GLY A 245 5.87 17.20 15.48
C GLY A 245 4.78 16.53 16.30
N VAL A 246 3.61 16.24 15.73
CA VAL A 246 2.49 15.59 16.42
C VAL A 246 2.38 14.13 15.99
N GLU A 247 2.37 13.23 16.97
CA GLU A 247 2.22 11.79 16.77
C GLU A 247 0.85 11.47 16.15
N TYR A 248 0.81 10.48 15.26
CA TYR A 248 -0.37 10.03 14.52
C TYR A 248 -0.93 10.99 13.47
N GLU A 249 -0.51 12.26 13.43
CA GLU A 249 -1.08 13.23 12.49
C GLU A 249 -0.66 13.01 11.03
N ASP A 250 0.28 12.11 10.75
CA ASP A 250 0.59 11.72 9.37
C ASP A 250 -0.55 10.90 8.74
N ALA A 251 -1.43 11.58 8.00
CA ALA A 251 -2.53 10.96 7.28
C ALA A 251 -2.10 10.29 5.95
N SER A 252 -0.81 10.22 5.63
CA SER A 252 -0.27 9.59 4.41
C SER A 252 0.13 8.11 4.57
N THR A 253 0.02 7.57 5.79
CA THR A 253 0.41 6.19 6.13
C THR A 253 -0.51 5.58 7.19
N SER A 254 -0.60 4.25 7.21
CA SER A 254 -1.22 3.47 8.28
C SER A 254 -0.52 3.62 9.62
N MET A 255 0.76 4.02 9.68
CA MET A 255 1.44 4.30 10.95
C MET A 255 1.07 5.66 11.58
N GLY A 256 0.35 6.50 10.84
CA GLY A 256 -0.36 7.63 11.41
C GLY A 256 -1.86 7.38 11.42
N ARG A 257 -2.66 8.35 10.97
CA ARG A 257 -4.14 8.21 10.89
C ARG A 257 -4.64 7.88 9.50
N GLY A 258 -3.75 7.69 8.53
CA GLY A 258 -4.09 7.48 7.13
C GLY A 258 -4.72 6.12 6.86
N ASN A 259 -5.71 6.07 5.97
CA ASN A 259 -6.15 4.82 5.33
C ASN A 259 -5.27 4.55 4.10
N ALA A 260 -3.98 4.37 4.32
CA ALA A 260 -2.97 4.32 3.28
C ALA A 260 -1.89 3.29 3.63
N CYS A 261 -1.14 2.85 2.62
CA CYS A 261 0.01 1.98 2.84
C CYS A 261 1.11 2.71 3.61
N PRO A 262 2.05 1.95 4.22
CA PRO A 262 3.21 2.54 4.87
C PRO A 262 4.00 3.44 3.92
N ASN A 263 4.56 4.53 4.45
CA ASN A 263 5.34 5.48 3.69
C ASN A 263 6.73 4.92 3.32
N ALA A 264 7.50 5.67 2.54
CA ALA A 264 8.80 5.25 2.02
C ALA A 264 9.81 4.87 3.12
N ALA A 265 9.81 5.59 4.24
CA ALA A 265 10.70 5.28 5.37
C ALA A 265 10.33 3.93 6.02
N GLU A 266 9.04 3.67 6.17
CA GLU A 266 8.50 2.44 6.76
C GLU A 266 8.73 1.22 5.87
N ILE A 267 8.35 1.29 4.58
CA ILE A 267 8.58 0.18 3.64
C ILE A 267 10.07 -0.10 3.41
N SER A 268 10.92 0.94 3.49
CA SER A 268 12.39 0.77 3.45
C SER A 268 12.87 -0.01 4.67
N ARG A 269 12.41 0.37 5.88
CA ARG A 269 12.81 -0.29 7.13
C ARG A 269 12.30 -1.73 7.23
N MET A 270 11.13 -2.00 6.69
CA MET A 270 10.57 -3.36 6.61
C MET A 270 11.25 -4.23 5.53
N GLY A 271 12.09 -3.63 4.69
CA GLY A 271 12.70 -4.32 3.55
C GLY A 271 11.74 -4.62 2.41
N TRP A 272 10.51 -4.10 2.45
CA TRP A 272 9.49 -4.32 1.43
C TRP A 272 9.77 -3.56 0.14
N ALA A 273 10.63 -2.54 0.21
CA ALA A 273 11.00 -1.76 -0.95
C ALA A 273 12.51 -1.43 -1.00
N SER A 274 13.01 -1.24 -2.22
CA SER A 274 14.38 -0.80 -2.50
C SER A 274 14.42 0.63 -3.06
N PRO A 275 15.51 1.38 -2.83
CA PRO A 275 15.65 2.69 -3.42
C PRO A 275 15.88 2.58 -4.93
N ALA A 276 15.60 3.67 -5.66
CA ALA A 276 15.96 3.81 -7.07
C ALA A 276 17.48 3.57 -7.27
N ALA A 277 17.87 3.16 -8.48
CA ALA A 277 19.29 2.95 -8.80
C ALA A 277 20.10 4.22 -8.45
N SER A 278 21.16 4.03 -7.65
CA SER A 278 22.00 5.10 -7.09
C SER A 278 21.29 6.10 -6.15
N GLY A 279 19.99 5.93 -5.89
CA GLY A 279 19.17 6.80 -5.05
C GLY A 279 19.16 6.44 -3.56
N GLY A 280 19.83 5.36 -3.16
CA GLY A 280 19.78 4.82 -1.79
C GLY A 280 20.77 5.42 -0.79
N SER A 281 21.70 6.26 -1.24
CA SER A 281 22.81 6.76 -0.42
C SER A 281 23.15 8.20 -0.75
N LEU A 282 22.14 9.03 -1.04
CA LEU A 282 22.33 10.40 -1.47
C LEU A 282 22.86 11.26 -0.31
N ASN A 283 23.98 11.96 -0.51
CA ASN A 283 24.65 12.78 0.50
C ASN A 283 25.55 13.83 -0.18
N ALA A 284 26.27 14.66 0.59
CA ALA A 284 27.12 15.73 0.05
C ALA A 284 28.17 15.26 -0.98
N THR A 285 28.63 14.02 -0.88
CA THR A 285 29.60 13.42 -1.81
C THR A 285 28.94 12.98 -3.12
N SER A 286 27.73 12.40 -3.06
CA SER A 286 27.03 11.90 -4.25
C SER A 286 26.15 12.96 -4.91
N MET A 287 25.87 14.07 -4.22
CA MET A 287 25.14 15.24 -4.71
C MET A 287 25.90 16.53 -4.35
N PRO A 288 27.00 16.84 -5.05
CA PRO A 288 27.75 18.07 -4.81
C PRO A 288 26.90 19.33 -5.02
N ALA A 289 27.23 20.41 -4.31
CA ALA A 289 26.57 21.69 -4.50
C ALA A 289 26.65 22.15 -5.96
N GLY A 290 25.51 22.56 -6.53
CA GLY A 290 25.40 22.96 -7.94
C GLY A 290 25.29 21.80 -8.94
N ALA A 291 25.37 20.54 -8.49
CA ALA A 291 25.13 19.37 -9.34
C ALA A 291 23.66 18.93 -9.27
N ALA A 292 23.12 18.46 -10.39
CA ALA A 292 21.84 17.77 -10.46
C ALA A 292 22.07 16.27 -10.65
N VAL A 293 21.24 15.46 -10.00
CA VAL A 293 21.18 14.01 -10.23
C VAL A 293 19.76 13.66 -10.63
N THR A 294 19.62 12.82 -11.65
CA THR A 294 18.33 12.43 -12.22
C THR A 294 18.03 10.97 -11.88
N PHE A 295 16.79 10.70 -11.50
CA PHE A 295 16.29 9.35 -11.19
C PHE A 295 14.97 9.10 -11.92
N SER A 296 14.74 7.85 -12.31
CA SER A 296 13.40 7.36 -12.62
C SER A 296 12.79 6.83 -11.33
N LEU A 297 11.67 7.41 -10.91
CA LEU A 297 11.00 7.08 -9.65
C LEU A 297 9.58 6.58 -9.95
N PRO A 298 9.35 5.26 -9.99
CA PRO A 298 8.01 4.71 -10.17
C PRO A 298 7.13 5.06 -8.97
N ALA A 299 5.83 5.23 -9.22
CA ALA A 299 4.86 5.39 -8.14
C ALA A 299 4.85 4.15 -7.24
N THR A 300 4.67 4.34 -5.93
CA THR A 300 4.79 3.25 -4.96
C THR A 300 3.83 2.09 -5.22
N TYR A 301 2.64 2.31 -5.78
CA TYR A 301 1.69 1.20 -6.03
C TYR A 301 2.14 0.25 -7.16
N LEU A 302 3.10 0.65 -8.01
CA LEU A 302 3.51 -0.13 -9.19
C LEU A 302 4.56 -1.18 -8.87
N THR A 303 5.44 -0.93 -7.92
CA THR A 303 6.57 -1.81 -7.62
C THR A 303 7.17 -1.48 -6.26
N GLY A 304 7.69 -2.49 -5.56
CA GLY A 304 8.55 -2.30 -4.39
C GLY A 304 10.00 -1.97 -4.77
N SER A 305 10.40 -2.27 -6.01
CA SER A 305 11.78 -2.07 -6.45
C SER A 305 11.97 -0.68 -7.04
N GLY A 306 12.91 0.08 -6.47
CA GLY A 306 13.32 1.37 -7.03
C GLY A 306 12.39 2.55 -6.73
N ASN A 307 11.44 2.41 -5.81
CA ASN A 307 10.29 3.32 -5.68
C ASN A 307 10.47 4.47 -4.67
N TYR A 308 11.65 4.60 -4.06
CA TYR A 308 12.01 5.75 -3.23
C TYR A 308 13.46 6.21 -3.44
N LEU A 309 13.75 7.43 -2.99
CA LEU A 309 15.11 7.94 -2.78
C LEU A 309 15.36 8.06 -1.27
N ARG A 310 16.61 7.88 -0.86
CA ARG A 310 17.06 8.09 0.52
C ARG A 310 18.23 9.06 0.53
N VAL A 311 18.00 10.21 1.16
CA VAL A 311 18.97 11.30 1.32
C VAL A 311 19.40 11.40 2.77
N ARG A 312 20.70 11.42 3.01
CA ARG A 312 21.32 11.83 4.26
C ARG A 312 21.90 13.23 4.05
N PRO A 313 21.21 14.30 4.46
CA PRO A 313 21.65 15.67 4.21
C PRO A 313 22.76 16.08 5.21
N ASN A 314 23.88 15.36 5.17
CA ASN A 314 25.04 15.55 6.04
C ASN A 314 25.77 16.90 5.85
N TRP A 315 25.31 17.73 4.91
CA TRP A 315 25.72 19.13 4.75
C TRP A 315 24.94 20.09 5.67
N LEU A 316 23.84 19.66 6.30
CA LEU A 316 23.10 20.46 7.28
C LEU A 316 23.59 20.12 8.69
N ALA A 317 23.95 21.14 9.47
CA ALA A 317 24.45 20.96 10.84
C ALA A 317 23.45 20.19 11.74
N SER A 318 22.14 20.44 11.58
CA SER A 318 21.07 19.72 12.29
C SER A 318 21.03 18.22 11.99
N TYR A 319 21.64 17.78 10.90
CA TYR A 319 21.75 16.39 10.45
C TYR A 319 23.15 15.79 10.62
N GLY A 320 24.09 16.55 11.18
CA GLY A 320 25.50 16.17 11.27
C GLY A 320 25.83 15.22 12.44
N SER A 321 25.01 15.17 13.49
CA SER A 321 25.30 14.37 14.69
C SER A 321 24.58 13.02 14.69
N ALA A 322 25.17 11.98 15.32
CA ALA A 322 24.53 10.67 15.43
C ALA A 322 23.17 10.69 16.16
N LEU A 323 22.94 11.68 17.03
CA LEU A 323 21.73 11.82 17.83
C LEU A 323 20.61 12.58 17.10
N THR A 324 20.96 13.41 16.13
CA THR A 324 20.00 14.26 15.39
C THR A 324 19.88 13.90 13.93
N ALA A 325 20.78 13.05 13.41
CA ALA A 325 20.79 12.69 12.02
C ALA A 325 19.55 11.87 11.65
N LYS A 326 18.84 12.35 10.63
CA LYS A 326 17.74 11.66 9.98
C LYS A 326 18.09 11.38 8.52
N ASN A 327 17.44 10.37 7.97
CA ASN A 327 17.33 10.19 6.53
C ASN A 327 16.02 10.85 6.06
N VAL A 328 16.08 11.46 4.88
CA VAL A 328 14.93 11.94 4.14
C VAL A 328 14.59 10.91 3.08
N TYR A 329 13.35 10.42 3.08
CA TYR A 329 12.82 9.49 2.11
C TYR A 329 11.86 10.22 1.18
N ILE A 330 12.04 10.02 -0.12
CA ILE A 330 11.25 10.70 -1.16
C ILE A 330 10.60 9.64 -2.04
N ALA A 331 9.27 9.67 -2.18
CA ALA A 331 8.54 8.72 -3.01
C ALA A 331 7.36 9.38 -3.72
N LEU A 332 7.04 8.92 -4.92
CA LEU A 332 5.83 9.32 -5.63
C LEU A 332 4.64 8.45 -5.16
N ARG A 333 3.65 9.07 -4.52
CA ARG A 333 2.45 8.39 -4.03
C ARG A 333 1.25 8.74 -4.90
N VAL A 334 0.48 7.73 -5.27
CA VAL A 334 -0.72 7.86 -6.11
C VAL A 334 -1.84 7.02 -5.49
N GLY A 335 -3.07 7.55 -5.48
CA GLY A 335 -4.22 6.94 -4.81
C GLY A 335 -4.76 5.70 -5.54
N ARG A 336 -4.03 4.59 -5.48
CA ARG A 336 -4.35 3.32 -6.16
C ARG A 336 -4.04 2.12 -5.27
N VAL A 337 -4.73 1.01 -5.52
CA VAL A 337 -4.48 -0.29 -4.85
C VAL A 337 -4.60 -0.17 -3.32
N GLY A 338 -3.51 -0.33 -2.55
CA GLY A 338 -3.52 -0.16 -1.10
C GLY A 338 -3.65 1.30 -0.67
N ASP A 339 -3.24 2.23 -1.53
CA ASP A 339 -3.38 3.69 -1.36
C ASP A 339 -4.68 4.25 -1.94
N ALA A 340 -5.65 3.42 -2.32
CA ALA A 340 -6.89 3.90 -2.96
C ALA A 340 -7.67 4.96 -2.14
N ALA A 341 -7.49 4.99 -0.81
CA ALA A 341 -8.10 5.99 0.09
C ALA A 341 -7.13 7.10 0.54
N LEU A 342 -5.93 7.19 -0.06
CA LEU A 342 -4.97 8.25 0.20
C LEU A 342 -5.53 9.60 -0.28
N SER A 343 -5.52 10.61 0.59
CA SER A 343 -6.16 11.89 0.31
C SER A 343 -5.45 12.66 -0.82
N THR A 344 -6.16 13.62 -1.41
CA THR A 344 -5.63 14.49 -2.47
C THR A 344 -4.48 15.41 -2.01
N SER A 345 -4.30 15.54 -0.70
CA SER A 345 -3.15 16.24 -0.11
C SER A 345 -1.85 15.42 -0.19
N TYR A 346 -1.94 14.11 -0.46
CA TYR A 346 -0.80 13.18 -0.49
C TYR A 346 -0.69 12.38 -1.79
N ALA A 347 -1.72 12.39 -2.63
CA ALA A 347 -1.75 11.77 -3.95
C ALA A 347 -2.41 12.72 -4.93
N PRO A 348 -1.91 12.88 -6.16
CA PRO A 348 -0.72 12.29 -6.83
C PRO A 348 0.61 13.03 -6.52
N ARG A 349 1.16 12.96 -5.30
CA ARG A 349 2.26 13.86 -4.91
C ARG A 349 3.55 13.12 -4.61
N VAL A 350 4.66 13.84 -4.77
CA VAL A 350 5.93 13.45 -4.16
C VAL A 350 5.79 13.70 -2.67
N ASN A 351 5.83 12.63 -1.88
CA ASN A 351 5.83 12.70 -0.43
C ASN A 351 7.27 12.60 0.08
N VAL A 352 7.54 13.39 1.11
CA VAL A 352 8.85 13.50 1.74
C VAL A 352 8.69 13.20 3.21
N HIS A 353 9.40 12.18 3.70
CA HIS A 353 9.34 11.72 5.08
C HIS A 353 10.73 11.76 5.70
N GLU A 354 10.83 12.26 6.93
CA GLU A 354 12.07 12.21 7.70
C GLU A 354 12.02 11.08 8.72
N ALA A 355 13.06 10.26 8.81
CA ALA A 355 13.17 9.22 9.84
C ALA A 355 14.59 9.14 10.41
N ALA A 356 14.72 8.94 11.72
CA ALA A 356 16.02 8.83 12.39
C ALA A 356 16.89 7.73 11.76
N ILE A 357 18.22 7.96 11.67
CA ILE A 357 19.17 6.95 11.14
C ILE A 357 19.18 5.70 12.01
N ALA A 358 19.03 5.88 13.33
CA ALA A 358 18.79 4.83 14.29
C ALA A 358 17.51 5.18 15.05
N ALA A 359 16.39 4.52 14.74
CA ALA A 359 15.48 4.21 15.82
C ALA A 359 16.24 3.24 16.75
N PRO A 360 16.15 3.37 18.08
CA PRO A 360 16.94 2.56 19.00
C PRO A 360 16.82 1.09 18.60
N ALA A 361 17.97 0.47 18.35
CA ALA A 361 18.10 -0.96 18.15
C ALA A 361 17.88 -1.67 19.49
N SER A 362 16.65 -1.65 19.98
CA SER A 362 16.15 -2.54 21.01
C SER A 362 14.87 -3.16 20.45
N ALA A 363 14.87 -4.29 19.76
CA ALA A 363 15.70 -5.45 19.93
C ALA A 363 16.04 -6.05 18.56
N ALA A 364 17.28 -6.56 18.42
CA ALA A 364 17.48 -7.72 17.58
C ALA A 364 16.35 -8.71 17.90
N GLN A 365 15.68 -9.28 16.89
CA GLN A 365 14.77 -10.38 17.12
C GLN A 365 15.47 -11.37 18.08
N PRO A 366 14.93 -11.66 19.26
CA PRO A 366 15.46 -12.75 20.03
C PRO A 366 15.30 -13.98 19.14
N LYS A 367 16.42 -14.65 18.83
CA LYS A 367 16.36 -16.07 18.46
C LYS A 367 15.43 -16.72 19.49
N ALA A 368 14.28 -17.20 19.04
CA ALA A 368 13.28 -17.82 19.88
C ALA A 368 13.92 -19.02 20.62
N THR A 369 14.39 -18.77 21.84
CA THR A 369 15.01 -19.78 22.72
C THR A 369 14.63 -19.60 24.19
N GLY A 370 13.74 -18.67 24.51
CA GLY A 370 13.25 -18.47 25.88
C GLY A 370 11.87 -19.07 26.08
N THR A 371 11.77 -20.10 26.93
CA THR A 371 10.51 -20.63 27.47
C THR A 371 9.82 -19.57 28.33
N PRO A 372 8.56 -19.18 28.06
CA PRO A 372 7.84 -18.25 28.93
C PRO A 372 7.42 -18.94 30.23
N VAL A 373 7.74 -18.31 31.36
CA VAL A 373 7.14 -18.65 32.66
C VAL A 373 5.79 -17.94 32.75
N LEU A 374 4.72 -18.71 32.95
CA LEU A 374 3.36 -18.19 33.18
C LEU A 374 3.30 -17.42 34.51
N PRO A 375 2.50 -16.34 34.63
CA PRO A 375 2.02 -15.90 35.93
C PRO A 375 1.02 -16.96 36.44
N GLN A 376 1.29 -17.51 37.62
CA GLN A 376 0.32 -18.33 38.34
C GLN A 376 -0.84 -17.44 38.78
N ALA A 377 -2.06 -17.92 38.54
CA ALA A 377 -3.30 -17.33 39.06
C ALA A 377 -3.45 -17.60 40.56
#